data_AF-A0A7J0CFE2-F1
#
_entry.id   AF-A0A7J0CFE2-F1
#
_cell.length_a   1.000
_cell.length_b   1.000
_cell.length_c   1.000
_cell.angle_alpha   90.00
_cell.angle_beta   90.00
_cell.angle_gamma   90.00
#
_symmetry.space_group_name_H-M   'P 1'
#
loop_
_entity.id
_entity.type
_entity.pdbx_description
1 polymer ?
#
loop_
_entity_poly.entity_id
_entity_poly.type
_entity_poly.pdbx_seq_one_letter_code
_entity_poly.pdbx_strand_id
1 'polypeptide(L)'
;MNPLSRRLGLFIALAVILLSFAGLPGPPPAHAADTLLSQGRPVTVSSTENPFAGANAVDGDPGTRWSSGFADPQWIQVDLGASARISEAALSWEAAYAKVFQVQVSADARTWSTVHETTAGTGGNQRLTVSGTGRYVRVYATQRATQYGYSLWEFQVFGTKDTGSDPDPVPGEKLLSYGRAGAASSSQTDGNCWECTPARAFDRDPASRWATSSTTGWTDPGWISVDLGATAQISKVVLQWDPAYAKAFQIQVSNDHTNWTPVYSTTAGTGFKQTLTVSGTGRYVRMYGTQRATPYGYSLWEFQVYGTGGAPNTPPPLPPDPANPPRIVWQDEFNTPAGTKPDPAKWTADPGTGPNNELEYYTNHDNASMDGAGHLVMEARKQATPGTSCPTDPLTGSGTCQYTSARMNTGNKFEFTYGKIEARVKVPKGNGLWPAFWMMGADFLDGRPWPYNGEVDILEVLGKDVKTSYSTVHAPAYNGGGGSELPTSSRGTPTTRTTSTCGPPTGTARASSTASTAGPSSRSTRPRSSRPAVRGSSTIPST
;
A
#
# COMPACT_ATOMS: atom_id res chain seq x y z
N MET A 1 31.68 -50.51 -77.79
CA MET A 1 32.94 -49.74 -77.61
C MET A 1 32.54 -48.39 -77.06
N ASN A 2 33.17 -47.94 -75.97
CA ASN A 2 33.01 -46.56 -75.47
C ASN A 2 33.17 -45.57 -76.62
N PRO A 3 32.39 -44.47 -76.67
CA PRO A 3 32.87 -43.32 -75.89
C PRO A 3 31.82 -42.28 -75.43
N LEU A 4 32.28 -41.48 -74.46
CA LEU A 4 32.06 -40.03 -74.32
C LEU A 4 30.72 -39.51 -73.78
N SER A 5 30.74 -39.37 -72.47
CA SER A 5 29.98 -38.44 -71.64
C SER A 5 30.14 -36.96 -72.04
N ARG A 6 29.02 -36.27 -72.26
CA ARG A 6 28.85 -34.84 -71.97
C ARG A 6 27.40 -34.37 -72.11
N ARG A 7 26.92 -33.70 -71.05
CA ARG A 7 25.72 -32.82 -70.95
C ARG A 7 24.40 -33.61 -70.91
N LEU A 8 23.51 -33.43 -69.95
CA LEU A 8 22.93 -32.17 -69.48
C LEU A 8 22.32 -32.42 -68.10
N GLY A 9 22.63 -31.55 -67.15
CA GLY A 9 22.08 -31.61 -65.79
C GLY A 9 20.80 -30.81 -65.63
N LEU A 10 20.16 -31.10 -64.50
CA LEU A 10 19.11 -30.37 -63.79
C LEU A 10 17.66 -30.59 -64.25
N PHE A 11 16.80 -30.68 -63.23
CA PHE A 11 15.35 -30.85 -63.20
C PHE A 11 14.82 -32.30 -63.25
N ILE A 12 14.71 -32.92 -62.07
CA ILE A 12 13.47 -33.46 -61.48
C ILE A 12 13.84 -33.93 -60.06
N ALA A 13 13.49 -33.14 -59.04
CA ALA A 13 13.41 -33.58 -57.64
C ALA A 13 12.55 -32.59 -56.86
N LEU A 14 11.26 -32.54 -57.15
CA LEU A 14 10.30 -31.80 -56.31
C LEU A 14 8.90 -32.42 -56.39
N ALA A 15 8.76 -33.69 -56.02
CA ALA A 15 7.43 -34.32 -55.92
C ALA A 15 7.36 -35.62 -55.08
N VAL A 16 8.09 -35.80 -53.96
CA VAL A 16 7.82 -36.94 -53.04
C VAL A 16 8.12 -36.63 -51.56
N ILE A 17 7.84 -35.42 -51.05
CA ILE A 17 7.82 -35.20 -49.59
C ILE A 17 6.63 -34.32 -49.23
N LEU A 18 5.43 -34.90 -49.28
CA LEU A 18 4.21 -34.23 -48.85
C LEU A 18 3.13 -35.27 -48.52
N LEU A 19 3.41 -36.21 -47.60
CA LEU A 19 2.39 -37.06 -46.96
C LEU A 19 3.00 -37.91 -45.82
N SER A 20 3.52 -37.26 -44.77
CA SER A 20 3.81 -37.90 -43.47
C SER A 20 4.18 -36.88 -42.39
N PHE A 21 3.27 -35.96 -42.07
CA PHE A 21 3.32 -35.17 -40.82
C PHE A 21 1.88 -34.93 -40.32
N ALA A 22 1.17 -36.01 -39.98
CA ALA A 22 -0.07 -35.96 -39.23
C ALA A 22 0.09 -36.85 -38.00
N GLY A 23 0.43 -36.24 -36.85
CA GLY A 23 0.59 -36.97 -35.59
C GLY A 23 1.56 -36.39 -34.56
N LEU A 24 2.04 -35.15 -34.69
CA LEU A 24 2.73 -34.52 -33.56
C LEU A 24 1.69 -34.05 -32.53
N PRO A 25 1.81 -34.41 -31.24
CA PRO A 25 1.03 -33.76 -30.20
C PRO A 25 1.33 -32.26 -30.24
N GLY A 26 0.28 -31.44 -30.19
CA GLY A 26 0.45 -30.00 -30.08
C GLY A 26 1.33 -29.66 -28.86
N PRO A 27 2.08 -28.54 -28.90
CA PRO A 27 2.82 -28.09 -27.73
C PRO A 27 1.85 -28.02 -26.55
N PRO A 28 2.25 -28.50 -25.35
CA PRO A 28 1.41 -28.35 -24.17
C PRO A 28 1.06 -26.86 -24.00
N PRO A 29 -0.12 -26.54 -23.43
CA PRO A 29 -0.45 -25.15 -23.12
C PRO A 29 0.71 -24.54 -22.34
N ALA A 30 1.22 -23.40 -22.84
CA ALA A 30 2.27 -22.67 -22.15
C ALA A 30 1.71 -22.17 -20.82
N HIS A 31 2.02 -22.87 -19.73
CA HIS A 31 1.83 -22.34 -18.38
C HIS A 31 2.77 -21.15 -18.22
N ALA A 32 2.22 -20.00 -17.82
CA ALA A 32 3.03 -18.87 -17.36
C ALA A 32 3.96 -19.37 -16.24
N ALA A 33 5.25 -19.02 -16.29
CA ALA A 33 6.19 -19.39 -15.24
C ALA A 33 5.75 -18.80 -13.90
N ASP A 34 5.81 -19.58 -12.83
CA ASP A 34 5.43 -19.14 -11.49
C ASP A 34 6.27 -17.92 -11.05
N THR A 35 5.62 -16.92 -10.48
CA THR A 35 6.28 -15.66 -10.10
C THR A 35 7.04 -15.83 -8.79
N LEU A 36 8.27 -15.33 -8.71
CA LEU A 36 9.01 -15.24 -7.44
C LEU A 36 8.38 -14.17 -6.54
N LEU A 37 7.78 -14.59 -5.42
CA LEU A 37 7.00 -13.74 -4.53
C LEU A 37 7.79 -13.19 -3.34
N SER A 38 8.83 -13.91 -2.89
CA SER A 38 9.56 -13.60 -1.65
C SER A 38 10.69 -12.59 -1.81
N GLN A 39 11.18 -12.33 -3.03
CA GLN A 39 12.37 -11.50 -3.21
C GLN A 39 12.17 -10.07 -2.71
N GLY A 40 13.10 -9.59 -1.89
CA GLY A 40 13.09 -8.26 -1.27
C GLY A 40 11.97 -8.05 -0.24
N ARG A 41 11.25 -9.11 0.16
CA ARG A 41 10.12 -8.99 1.08
C ARG A 41 10.56 -8.88 2.55
N PRO A 42 9.73 -8.25 3.42
CA PRO A 42 10.02 -8.21 4.85
C PRO A 42 10.14 -9.62 5.45
N VAL A 43 11.18 -9.81 6.26
CA VAL A 43 11.48 -11.08 6.93
C VAL A 43 11.46 -10.91 8.44
N THR A 44 10.85 -11.85 9.15
CA THR A 44 10.98 -12.02 10.60
C THR A 44 11.60 -13.38 10.89
N VAL A 45 12.49 -13.47 11.88
CA VAL A 45 13.17 -14.71 12.25
C VAL A 45 13.07 -14.94 13.75
N SER A 46 13.17 -16.20 14.17
CA SER A 46 13.23 -16.56 15.59
C SER A 46 14.48 -16.03 16.29
N SER A 47 15.61 -16.02 15.59
CA SER A 47 16.88 -15.47 16.06
C SER A 47 17.84 -15.22 14.89
N THR A 48 18.91 -14.47 15.19
CA THR A 48 19.96 -14.13 14.22
C THR A 48 21.33 -14.35 14.88
N GLU A 49 22.20 -15.10 14.22
CA GLU A 49 23.64 -15.06 14.47
C GLU A 49 24.21 -13.86 13.70
N ASN A 50 24.72 -12.85 14.41
CA ASN A 50 25.29 -11.68 13.74
C ASN A 50 26.55 -12.07 12.95
N PRO A 51 26.73 -11.57 11.71
CA PRO A 51 25.95 -10.51 11.03
C PRO A 51 24.84 -11.02 10.07
N PHE A 52 24.46 -12.30 10.11
CA PHE A 52 23.66 -12.98 9.08
C PHE A 52 22.14 -12.75 9.23
N ALA A 53 21.69 -11.54 8.90
CA ALA A 53 20.29 -11.12 9.04
C ALA A 53 19.30 -11.91 8.15
N GLY A 54 18.04 -12.01 8.59
CA GLY A 54 16.98 -12.72 7.85
C GLY A 54 16.74 -12.20 6.43
N ALA A 55 16.92 -10.90 6.20
CA ALA A 55 16.73 -10.27 4.89
C ALA A 55 17.70 -10.81 3.82
N ASN A 56 18.87 -11.31 4.24
CA ASN A 56 19.86 -11.89 3.35
C ASN A 56 19.41 -13.19 2.71
N ALA A 57 18.39 -13.87 3.26
CA ALA A 57 17.86 -15.10 2.66
C ALA A 57 16.78 -14.81 1.60
N VAL A 58 16.49 -13.55 1.27
CA VAL A 58 15.48 -13.20 0.27
C VAL A 58 15.93 -12.03 -0.62
N ASP A 59 17.21 -11.68 -0.62
CA ASP A 59 17.71 -10.50 -1.35
C ASP A 59 18.04 -10.82 -2.83
N GLY A 60 18.13 -12.10 -3.19
CA GLY A 60 18.49 -12.57 -4.53
C GLY A 60 20.00 -12.64 -4.75
N ASP A 61 20.81 -12.48 -3.70
CA ASP A 61 22.27 -12.60 -3.76
C ASP A 61 22.71 -13.96 -3.17
N PRO A 62 23.19 -14.91 -3.99
CA PRO A 62 23.63 -16.21 -3.50
C PRO A 62 24.91 -16.15 -2.62
N GLY A 63 25.51 -14.96 -2.45
CA GLY A 63 26.67 -14.72 -1.59
C GLY A 63 26.33 -14.27 -0.17
N THR A 64 25.07 -13.97 0.14
CA THR A 64 24.61 -13.54 1.47
C THR A 64 23.69 -14.60 2.09
N ARG A 65 23.63 -14.68 3.42
CA ARG A 65 22.82 -15.69 4.12
C ARG A 65 22.18 -15.17 5.40
N TRP A 66 21.06 -15.78 5.76
CA TRP A 66 20.54 -15.78 7.13
C TRP A 66 21.16 -16.94 7.92
N SER A 67 21.44 -16.71 9.21
CA SER A 67 21.85 -17.76 10.16
C SER A 67 21.12 -17.58 11.50
N SER A 68 20.59 -18.66 12.06
CA SER A 68 19.93 -18.66 13.37
C SER A 68 20.92 -18.86 14.52
N GLY A 69 20.46 -18.61 15.75
CA GLY A 69 21.08 -19.16 16.95
C GLY A 69 21.05 -20.69 16.98
N PHE A 70 21.92 -21.29 17.81
CA PHE A 70 22.20 -22.73 17.79
C PHE A 70 21.25 -23.50 18.73
N ALA A 71 19.96 -23.40 18.46
CA ALA A 71 18.91 -24.03 19.25
C ALA A 71 17.79 -24.57 18.35
N ASP A 72 16.97 -25.47 18.88
CA ASP A 72 15.78 -26.01 18.22
C ASP A 72 14.55 -25.67 19.06
N PRO A 73 13.42 -25.23 18.46
CA PRO A 73 13.21 -24.94 17.04
C PRO A 73 13.70 -23.52 16.63
N GLN A 74 13.87 -23.29 15.33
CA GLN A 74 14.07 -21.96 14.74
C GLN A 74 13.22 -21.81 13.49
N TRP A 75 12.95 -20.57 13.09
CA TRP A 75 12.16 -20.28 11.91
C TRP A 75 12.55 -18.98 11.23
N ILE A 76 12.30 -18.95 9.93
CA ILE A 76 12.35 -17.76 9.08
C ILE A 76 11.00 -17.60 8.39
N GLN A 77 10.43 -16.40 8.47
CA GLN A 77 9.12 -16.04 7.94
C GLN A 77 9.26 -14.88 6.95
N VAL A 78 8.61 -15.01 5.80
CA VAL A 78 8.51 -13.95 4.79
C VAL A 78 7.07 -13.42 4.77
N ASP A 79 6.90 -12.10 4.77
CA ASP A 79 5.63 -11.42 4.49
C ASP A 79 5.53 -11.08 2.99
N LEU A 80 4.69 -11.79 2.25
CA LEU A 80 4.50 -11.57 0.80
C LEU A 80 3.78 -10.26 0.48
N GLY A 81 3.32 -9.51 1.48
CA GLY A 81 2.60 -8.24 1.37
C GLY A 81 1.10 -8.39 1.08
N ALA A 82 0.68 -9.51 0.49
CA ALA A 82 -0.71 -9.90 0.27
C ALA A 82 -0.82 -11.44 0.31
N SER A 83 -2.04 -11.97 0.44
CA SER A 83 -2.26 -13.41 0.26
C SER A 83 -1.76 -13.84 -1.11
N ALA A 84 -1.25 -15.07 -1.21
CA ALA A 84 -0.85 -15.67 -2.47
C ALA A 84 -1.11 -17.17 -2.46
N ARG A 85 -1.40 -17.72 -3.65
CA ARG A 85 -1.32 -19.15 -3.90
C ARG A 85 0.14 -19.50 -4.09
N ILE A 86 0.64 -20.42 -3.29
CA ILE A 86 2.03 -20.86 -3.28
C ILE A 86 2.09 -22.20 -4.01
N SER A 87 2.94 -22.29 -5.02
CA SER A 87 3.18 -23.49 -5.81
C SER A 87 4.54 -24.14 -5.50
N GLU A 88 5.52 -23.35 -5.06
CA GLU A 88 6.85 -23.84 -4.76
C GLU A 88 7.53 -23.07 -3.64
N ALA A 89 8.32 -23.78 -2.83
CA ALA A 89 9.33 -23.22 -1.96
C ALA A 89 10.70 -23.78 -2.36
N ALA A 90 11.62 -22.92 -2.80
CA ALA A 90 13.00 -23.29 -3.04
C ALA A 90 13.88 -22.81 -1.88
N LEU A 91 14.67 -23.73 -1.34
CA LEU A 91 15.56 -23.54 -0.20
C LEU A 91 16.99 -23.78 -0.66
N SER A 92 17.85 -22.78 -0.54
CA SER A 92 19.29 -22.94 -0.72
C SER A 92 19.95 -22.92 0.65
N TRP A 93 20.20 -24.12 1.20
CA TRP A 93 20.84 -24.25 2.49
C TRP A 93 22.35 -24.03 2.42
N GLU A 94 22.90 -23.49 3.49
CA GLU A 94 24.33 -23.62 3.81
C GLU A 94 24.62 -25.05 4.33
N ALA A 95 25.88 -25.39 4.62
CA ALA A 95 26.23 -26.66 5.26
C ALA A 95 25.49 -26.87 6.61
N ALA A 96 25.11 -25.80 7.30
CA ALA A 96 24.27 -25.81 8.49
C ALA A 96 22.77 -25.78 8.11
N TYR A 97 22.18 -26.96 7.89
CA TYR A 97 20.80 -27.10 7.38
C TYR A 97 19.86 -27.82 8.35
N ALA A 98 18.55 -27.78 8.04
CA ALA A 98 17.52 -28.49 8.79
C ALA A 98 17.36 -29.95 8.34
N LYS A 99 17.48 -30.89 9.29
CA LYS A 99 17.13 -32.30 9.07
C LYS A 99 15.63 -32.52 9.19
N VAL A 100 14.97 -31.88 10.16
CA VAL A 100 13.51 -31.93 10.31
C VAL A 100 12.97 -30.50 10.22
N PHE A 101 12.07 -30.26 9.28
CA PHE A 101 11.42 -28.97 9.11
C PHE A 101 10.06 -29.07 8.42
N GLN A 102 9.29 -28.01 8.55
CA GLN A 102 8.03 -27.78 7.86
C GLN A 102 8.10 -26.49 7.05
N VAL A 103 7.44 -26.46 5.90
CA VAL A 103 7.04 -25.21 5.24
C VAL A 103 5.59 -24.97 5.59
N GLN A 104 5.29 -23.77 6.08
CA GLN A 104 3.95 -23.41 6.56
C GLN A 104 3.50 -22.09 5.96
N VAL A 105 2.19 -21.96 5.77
CA VAL A 105 1.53 -20.74 5.31
C VAL A 105 0.60 -20.19 6.39
N SER A 106 0.36 -18.89 6.39
CA SER A 106 -0.55 -18.21 7.31
C SER A 106 -1.16 -16.97 6.68
N ALA A 107 -2.40 -16.65 7.05
CA ALA A 107 -3.06 -15.40 6.67
C ALA A 107 -2.68 -14.24 7.61
N ASP A 108 -2.30 -14.53 8.87
CA ASP A 108 -2.20 -13.55 9.96
C ASP A 108 -0.90 -13.62 10.77
N ALA A 109 0.02 -14.50 10.38
CA ALA A 109 1.27 -14.85 11.07
C ALA A 109 1.10 -15.45 12.48
N ARG A 110 -0.12 -15.85 12.87
CA ARG A 110 -0.42 -16.45 14.18
C ARG A 110 -0.87 -17.89 14.04
N THR A 111 -1.80 -18.15 13.12
CA THR A 111 -2.31 -19.50 12.84
C THR A 111 -1.65 -20.03 11.58
N TRP A 112 -1.01 -21.19 11.69
CA TRP A 112 -0.17 -21.76 10.63
C TRP A 112 -0.72 -23.09 10.14
N SER A 113 -0.70 -23.27 8.82
CA SER A 113 -1.03 -24.52 8.15
C SER A 113 0.22 -25.07 7.47
N THR A 114 0.55 -26.34 7.73
CA THR A 114 1.69 -27.01 7.09
C THR A 114 1.35 -27.37 5.64
N VAL A 115 2.21 -26.96 4.72
CA VAL A 115 2.09 -27.27 3.27
C VAL A 115 3.19 -28.21 2.78
N HIS A 116 4.23 -28.40 3.59
CA HIS A 116 5.26 -29.41 3.40
C HIS A 116 5.86 -29.79 4.75
N GLU A 117 6.23 -31.06 4.92
CA GLU A 117 6.99 -31.53 6.07
C GLU A 117 8.02 -32.58 5.65
N THR A 118 9.17 -32.56 6.32
CA THR A 118 10.20 -33.59 6.13
C THR A 118 10.90 -33.89 7.45
N THR A 119 11.26 -35.15 7.64
CA THR A 119 12.06 -35.63 8.79
C THR A 119 13.49 -36.02 8.38
N ALA A 120 13.80 -35.94 7.09
CA ALA A 120 15.06 -36.39 6.51
C ALA A 120 15.57 -35.39 5.45
N GLY A 121 15.56 -34.10 5.80
CA GLY A 121 16.15 -33.03 4.99
C GLY A 121 17.61 -33.34 4.65
N THR A 122 18.00 -33.00 3.42
CA THR A 122 19.33 -33.34 2.84
C THR A 122 20.27 -32.15 2.78
N GLY A 123 19.79 -30.93 3.08
CA GLY A 123 20.53 -29.69 2.84
C GLY A 123 20.66 -29.39 1.35
N GLY A 124 21.62 -28.52 1.00
CA GLY A 124 21.85 -28.08 -0.37
C GLY A 124 20.67 -27.31 -0.98
N ASN A 125 20.56 -27.33 -2.31
CA ASN A 125 19.45 -26.71 -3.02
C ASN A 125 18.27 -27.69 -3.11
N GLN A 126 17.14 -27.30 -2.55
CA GLN A 126 15.90 -28.08 -2.57
C GLN A 126 14.80 -27.24 -3.22
N ARG A 127 14.06 -27.82 -4.18
CA ARG A 127 12.80 -27.27 -4.67
C ARG A 127 11.67 -28.16 -4.18
N LEU A 128 10.73 -27.56 -3.44
CA LEU A 128 9.62 -28.25 -2.82
C LEU A 128 8.34 -27.80 -3.50
N THR A 129 7.69 -28.70 -4.22
CA THR A 129 6.33 -28.45 -4.70
C THR A 129 5.40 -28.41 -3.49
N VAL A 130 4.72 -27.29 -3.31
CA VAL A 130 3.78 -27.06 -2.21
C VAL A 130 2.46 -26.57 -2.77
N SER A 131 1.39 -26.70 -1.98
CA SER A 131 0.10 -26.13 -2.32
C SER A 131 -0.51 -25.52 -1.07
N GLY A 132 -0.80 -24.23 -1.14
CA GLY A 132 -1.40 -23.52 -0.03
C GLY A 132 -1.64 -22.05 -0.35
N THR A 133 -2.41 -21.40 0.51
CA THR A 133 -2.74 -19.98 0.40
C THR A 133 -2.41 -19.27 1.69
N GLY A 134 -1.71 -18.15 1.59
CA GLY A 134 -1.36 -17.32 2.74
C GLY A 134 -0.58 -16.08 2.35
N ARG A 135 -0.60 -15.08 3.24
CA ARG A 135 0.24 -13.87 3.12
C ARG A 135 1.64 -14.12 3.66
N TYR A 136 1.76 -14.97 4.67
CA TYR A 136 3.00 -15.29 5.33
C TYR A 136 3.38 -16.72 4.99
N VAL A 137 4.66 -16.93 4.67
CA VAL A 137 5.24 -18.26 4.47
C VAL A 137 6.44 -18.38 5.38
N ARG A 138 6.58 -19.50 6.09
CA ARG A 138 7.74 -19.75 6.94
C ARG A 138 8.32 -21.14 6.75
N VAL A 139 9.63 -21.24 6.96
CA VAL A 139 10.31 -22.50 7.25
C VAL A 139 10.38 -22.62 8.78
N TYR A 140 9.77 -23.67 9.34
CA TYR A 140 9.79 -23.97 10.76
C TYR A 140 10.62 -25.23 10.99
N ALA A 141 11.85 -25.07 11.45
CA ALA A 141 12.83 -26.13 11.60
C ALA A 141 12.93 -26.59 13.06
N THR A 142 12.90 -27.91 13.28
CA THR A 142 12.78 -28.52 14.61
C THR A 142 13.92 -29.48 14.95
N GLN A 143 14.73 -29.87 13.97
CA GLN A 143 15.97 -30.62 14.23
C GLN A 143 17.07 -30.22 13.23
N ARG A 144 18.19 -29.74 13.76
CA ARG A 144 19.40 -29.47 12.98
C ARG A 144 20.07 -30.74 12.49
N ALA A 145 20.71 -30.65 11.33
CA ALA A 145 21.58 -31.71 10.81
C ALA A 145 23.01 -31.65 11.36
N THR A 146 23.42 -30.49 11.90
CA THR A 146 24.76 -30.23 12.46
C THR A 146 24.65 -29.62 13.86
N GLN A 147 25.79 -29.35 14.51
CA GLN A 147 25.83 -28.64 15.79
C GLN A 147 25.56 -27.13 15.67
N TYR A 148 25.65 -26.55 14.46
CA TYR A 148 25.46 -25.12 14.20
C TYR A 148 23.99 -24.75 14.04
N GLY A 149 23.66 -23.47 13.90
CA GLY A 149 22.29 -23.01 13.63
C GLY A 149 21.72 -23.47 12.29
N TYR A 150 20.55 -22.97 11.92
CA TYR A 150 19.98 -23.13 10.58
C TYR A 150 20.41 -21.96 9.72
N SER A 151 20.86 -22.23 8.50
CA SER A 151 21.36 -21.19 7.60
C SER A 151 20.90 -21.38 6.16
N LEU A 152 20.37 -20.31 5.58
CA LEU A 152 19.86 -20.25 4.21
C LEU A 152 20.57 -19.13 3.45
N TRP A 153 21.16 -19.47 2.30
CA TRP A 153 21.57 -18.50 1.29
C TRP A 153 20.33 -17.87 0.66
N GLU A 154 19.33 -18.68 0.31
CA GLU A 154 18.10 -18.20 -0.33
C GLU A 154 16.87 -18.99 0.15
N PHE A 155 15.77 -18.27 0.35
CA PHE A 155 14.43 -18.75 0.61
C PHE A 155 13.46 -18.14 -0.40
N GLN A 156 13.27 -18.85 -1.50
CA GLN A 156 12.46 -18.41 -2.62
C GLN A 156 11.08 -19.04 -2.53
N VAL A 157 10.05 -18.21 -2.56
CA VAL A 157 8.65 -18.64 -2.57
C VAL A 157 8.06 -18.27 -3.92
N PHE A 158 7.60 -19.25 -4.66
CA PHE A 158 6.98 -19.06 -5.97
C PHE A 158 5.47 -19.29 -5.91
N GLY A 159 4.76 -18.57 -6.77
CA GLY A 159 3.34 -18.77 -6.97
C GLY A 159 2.70 -17.57 -7.64
N THR A 160 1.43 -17.36 -7.35
CA THR A 160 0.63 -16.26 -7.89
C THR A 160 0.09 -15.42 -6.75
N LYS A 161 0.38 -14.11 -6.75
CA LYS A 161 -0.23 -13.18 -5.78
C LYS A 161 -1.74 -13.30 -5.88
N ASP A 162 -2.41 -13.53 -4.75
CA ASP A 162 -3.84 -13.30 -4.67
C ASP A 162 -3.99 -11.78 -4.57
N THR A 163 -4.41 -11.14 -5.66
CA THR A 163 -4.99 -9.80 -5.59
C THR A 163 -6.36 -9.81 -4.89
N GLY A 164 -6.59 -10.70 -3.92
CA GLY A 164 -7.86 -11.38 -3.73
C GLY A 164 -8.08 -12.36 -4.88
N SER A 165 -8.60 -13.55 -4.61
CA SER A 165 -9.00 -14.47 -5.67
C SER A 165 -10.12 -13.85 -6.49
N ASP A 166 -9.77 -13.08 -7.51
CA ASP A 166 -10.63 -13.00 -8.69
C ASP A 166 -10.70 -14.44 -9.23
N PRO A 167 -11.88 -15.06 -9.36
CA PRO A 167 -12.04 -16.21 -10.24
C PRO A 167 -11.36 -15.91 -11.59
N ASP A 168 -10.86 -16.94 -12.28
CA ASP A 168 -10.30 -16.81 -13.62
C ASP A 168 -11.17 -15.85 -14.45
N PRO A 169 -10.60 -14.83 -15.09
CA PRO A 169 -11.39 -13.81 -15.76
C PRO A 169 -12.30 -14.50 -16.78
N VAL A 170 -13.61 -14.42 -16.53
CA VAL A 170 -14.61 -14.87 -17.51
C VAL A 170 -14.33 -14.05 -18.78
N PRO A 171 -14.14 -14.68 -19.96
CA PRO A 171 -13.84 -13.92 -21.17
C PRO A 171 -14.86 -12.80 -21.41
N GLY A 172 -14.37 -11.56 -21.49
CA GLY A 172 -15.20 -10.37 -21.64
C GLY A 172 -15.75 -9.76 -20.33
N GLU A 173 -15.37 -10.27 -19.15
CA GLU A 173 -15.69 -9.69 -17.85
C GLU A 173 -15.14 -8.25 -17.73
N LYS A 174 -15.97 -7.34 -17.24
CA LYS A 174 -15.62 -5.95 -16.98
C LYS A 174 -16.04 -5.55 -15.57
N LEU A 175 -15.38 -4.52 -15.02
CA LEU A 175 -15.87 -3.82 -13.83
C LEU A 175 -17.11 -3.00 -14.19
N LEU A 176 -18.28 -3.47 -13.81
CA LEU A 176 -19.57 -2.89 -14.18
C LEU A 176 -20.03 -1.75 -13.26
N SER A 177 -19.56 -1.75 -12.01
CA SER A 177 -19.97 -0.75 -11.02
C SER A 177 -19.17 0.55 -11.08
N TYR A 178 -18.06 0.63 -11.84
CA TYR A 178 -17.21 1.82 -11.84
C TYR A 178 -17.95 3.09 -12.27
N GLY A 179 -17.84 4.16 -11.47
CA GLY A 179 -18.43 5.47 -11.72
C GLY A 179 -19.95 5.44 -11.85
N ARG A 180 -20.62 4.43 -11.26
CA ARG A 180 -22.07 4.26 -11.35
C ARG A 180 -22.81 5.01 -10.24
N ALA A 181 -24.07 5.35 -10.54
CA ALA A 181 -24.99 5.86 -9.54
C ALA A 181 -25.30 4.78 -8.50
N GLY A 182 -25.11 5.15 -7.23
CA GLY A 182 -25.44 4.32 -6.08
C GLY A 182 -26.69 4.80 -5.35
N ALA A 183 -27.36 3.90 -4.67
CA ALA A 183 -28.39 4.20 -3.68
C ALA A 183 -28.13 3.39 -2.41
N ALA A 184 -28.57 3.87 -1.24
CA ALA A 184 -28.40 3.17 0.02
C ALA A 184 -29.57 3.42 0.98
N SER A 185 -29.69 2.59 2.02
CA SER A 185 -30.66 2.79 3.10
C SER A 185 -30.41 4.09 3.88
N SER A 186 -29.15 4.51 3.97
CA SER A 186 -28.74 5.80 4.52
C SER A 186 -27.31 6.11 4.06
N SER A 187 -26.89 7.36 4.23
CA SER A 187 -25.50 7.77 4.04
C SER A 187 -25.08 8.77 5.10
N GLN A 188 -23.80 8.74 5.48
CA GLN A 188 -23.19 9.68 6.41
C GLN A 188 -22.62 10.88 5.65
N THR A 189 -22.84 12.09 6.16
CA THR A 189 -22.13 13.30 5.72
C THR A 189 -22.03 14.22 6.92
N ASP A 190 -20.93 14.12 7.66
CA ASP A 190 -20.69 14.86 8.90
C ASP A 190 -19.18 15.05 9.10
N GLY A 191 -18.76 15.69 10.20
CA GLY A 191 -17.34 15.95 10.47
C GLY A 191 -16.45 14.70 10.57
N ASN A 192 -17.03 13.50 10.71
CA ASN A 192 -16.29 12.23 10.76
C ASN A 192 -16.24 11.51 9.41
N CYS A 193 -17.03 11.96 8.42
CA CYS A 193 -16.87 11.49 7.05
C CYS A 193 -17.15 12.57 6.00
N TRP A 194 -16.12 12.89 5.23
CA TRP A 194 -16.24 13.76 4.07
C TRP A 194 -16.92 13.02 2.92
N GLU A 195 -18.22 13.29 2.76
CA GLU A 195 -19.06 12.81 1.66
C GLU A 195 -19.15 11.28 1.51
N CYS A 196 -19.50 10.56 2.60
CA CYS A 196 -19.72 9.10 2.62
C CYS A 196 -20.97 8.63 1.83
N THR A 197 -21.18 9.14 0.62
CA THR A 197 -22.31 8.84 -0.25
C THR A 197 -22.16 7.46 -0.91
N PRO A 198 -23.24 6.84 -1.42
CA PRO A 198 -23.16 5.54 -2.10
C PRO A 198 -22.20 5.52 -3.29
N ALA A 199 -22.05 6.64 -4.01
CA ALA A 199 -21.15 6.73 -5.17
C ALA A 199 -19.68 6.47 -4.81
N ARG A 200 -19.28 6.77 -3.56
CA ARG A 200 -17.93 6.54 -3.05
C ARG A 200 -17.53 5.08 -2.91
N ALA A 201 -18.48 4.15 -2.94
CA ALA A 201 -18.14 2.72 -2.99
C ALA A 201 -17.85 2.24 -4.43
N PHE A 202 -17.97 3.11 -5.43
CA PHE A 202 -17.97 2.76 -6.85
C PHE A 202 -16.96 3.57 -7.66
N ASP A 203 -16.11 4.38 -7.02
CA ASP A 203 -15.22 5.32 -7.69
C ASP A 203 -13.76 4.84 -7.79
N ARG A 204 -13.44 3.66 -7.24
CA ARG A 204 -12.09 3.07 -7.26
C ARG A 204 -11.08 3.93 -6.49
N ASP A 205 -11.56 4.75 -5.57
CA ASP A 205 -10.75 5.61 -4.73
C ASP A 205 -10.62 4.98 -3.33
N PRO A 206 -9.45 4.42 -2.97
CA PRO A 206 -9.26 3.72 -1.70
C PRO A 206 -9.28 4.64 -0.47
N ALA A 207 -9.36 5.96 -0.63
CA ALA A 207 -9.57 6.88 0.50
C ALA A 207 -11.01 7.42 0.54
N SER A 208 -11.89 6.96 -0.34
CA SER A 208 -13.30 7.29 -0.32
C SER A 208 -14.09 6.05 0.11
N ARG A 209 -15.23 6.25 0.79
CA ARG A 209 -16.08 5.14 1.24
C ARG A 209 -17.53 5.56 1.30
N TRP A 210 -18.44 4.62 1.13
CA TRP A 210 -19.81 4.77 1.62
C TRP A 210 -19.89 4.34 3.08
N ALA A 211 -20.73 5.02 3.87
CA ALA A 211 -21.05 4.63 5.23
C ALA A 211 -22.49 4.96 5.61
N THR A 212 -23.13 4.13 6.43
CA THR A 212 -24.47 4.43 6.95
C THR A 212 -24.45 5.57 7.98
N SER A 213 -25.53 6.35 8.00
CA SER A 213 -25.67 7.51 8.90
C SER A 213 -25.56 7.11 10.38
N SER A 214 -24.78 7.87 11.15
CA SER A 214 -24.62 7.69 12.61
C SER A 214 -25.86 8.06 13.42
N THR A 215 -26.80 8.82 12.84
CA THR A 215 -28.01 9.28 13.53
C THR A 215 -29.17 8.30 13.38
N THR A 216 -29.41 7.81 12.17
CA THR A 216 -30.59 6.98 11.85
C THR A 216 -30.27 5.71 11.05
N GLY A 217 -29.01 5.55 10.61
CA GLY A 217 -28.60 4.54 9.63
C GLY A 217 -27.94 3.29 10.20
N TRP A 218 -27.67 3.26 11.51
CA TRP A 218 -27.09 2.10 12.19
C TRP A 218 -28.19 1.10 12.57
N THR A 219 -28.85 0.58 11.55
CA THR A 219 -29.97 -0.36 11.65
C THR A 219 -29.65 -1.66 10.92
N ASP A 220 -30.23 -2.75 11.41
CA ASP A 220 -30.23 -4.04 10.75
C ASP A 220 -31.68 -4.35 10.36
N PRO A 221 -32.01 -4.48 9.06
CA PRO A 221 -31.10 -4.48 7.91
C PRO A 221 -30.70 -3.09 7.40
N GLY A 222 -29.52 -3.00 6.78
CA GLY A 222 -29.04 -1.84 6.02
C GLY A 222 -28.51 -2.26 4.64
N TRP A 223 -28.48 -1.37 3.66
CA TRP A 223 -28.10 -1.75 2.29
C TRP A 223 -27.43 -0.63 1.50
N ILE A 224 -26.62 -1.02 0.51
CA ILE A 224 -26.11 -0.20 -0.59
C ILE A 224 -26.33 -0.95 -1.90
N SER A 225 -26.73 -0.25 -2.95
CA SER A 225 -26.98 -0.78 -4.29
C SER A 225 -26.35 0.08 -5.37
N VAL A 226 -26.05 -0.53 -6.51
CA VAL A 226 -25.57 0.12 -7.73
C VAL A 226 -26.54 -0.12 -8.88
N ASP A 227 -26.78 0.91 -9.70
CA ASP A 227 -27.44 0.77 -11.01
C ASP A 227 -26.37 0.52 -12.09
N LEU A 228 -26.41 -0.67 -12.71
CA LEU A 228 -25.50 -1.05 -13.79
C LEU A 228 -25.94 -0.53 -15.16
N GLY A 229 -26.91 0.38 -15.23
CA GLY A 229 -27.38 1.11 -16.42
C GLY A 229 -28.19 0.27 -17.41
N ALA A 230 -27.91 -1.03 -17.48
CA ALA A 230 -28.67 -2.03 -18.22
C ALA A 230 -28.53 -3.39 -17.52
N THR A 231 -29.35 -4.36 -17.91
CA THR A 231 -29.24 -5.72 -17.39
C THR A 231 -27.87 -6.32 -17.72
N ALA A 232 -27.25 -6.95 -16.73
CA ALA A 232 -25.96 -7.60 -16.83
C ALA A 232 -26.00 -9.01 -16.24
N GLN A 233 -25.08 -9.86 -16.70
CA GLN A 233 -24.75 -11.13 -16.05
C GLN A 233 -23.62 -10.88 -15.06
N ILE A 234 -23.86 -11.17 -13.77
CA ILE A 234 -22.93 -10.91 -12.68
C ILE A 234 -22.17 -12.20 -12.37
N SER A 235 -20.85 -12.13 -12.38
CA SER A 235 -19.93 -13.25 -12.12
C SER A 235 -19.17 -13.09 -10.82
N LYS A 236 -18.95 -11.85 -10.38
CA LYS A 236 -18.06 -11.58 -9.25
C LYS A 236 -18.40 -10.27 -8.54
N VAL A 237 -18.29 -10.28 -7.22
CA VAL A 237 -18.41 -9.10 -6.36
C VAL A 237 -17.19 -9.01 -5.45
N VAL A 238 -16.56 -7.84 -5.39
CA VAL A 238 -15.49 -7.55 -4.43
C VAL A 238 -15.99 -6.48 -3.46
N LEU A 239 -15.92 -6.79 -2.17
CA LEU A 239 -16.23 -5.86 -1.09
C LEU A 239 -14.92 -5.51 -0.37
N GLN A 240 -14.60 -4.21 -0.30
CA GLN A 240 -13.54 -3.70 0.57
C GLN A 240 -14.20 -3.01 1.76
N TRP A 241 -14.32 -3.73 2.87
CA TRP A 241 -14.93 -3.20 4.07
C TRP A 241 -14.01 -2.24 4.82
N ASP A 242 -14.65 -1.25 5.44
CA ASP A 242 -14.13 -0.54 6.61
C ASP A 242 -14.22 -1.46 7.86
N PRO A 243 -13.49 -1.19 8.96
CA PRO A 243 -13.69 -1.92 10.21
C PRO A 243 -15.15 -2.01 10.69
N ALA A 244 -16.02 -1.08 10.29
CA ALA A 244 -17.47 -1.19 10.43
C ALA A 244 -18.10 -2.07 9.31
N TYR A 245 -17.98 -3.39 9.43
CA TYR A 245 -18.40 -4.36 8.40
C TYR A 245 -19.65 -5.18 8.76
N ALA A 246 -20.23 -5.86 7.76
CA ALA A 246 -21.34 -6.78 7.95
C ALA A 246 -20.87 -8.20 8.34
N LYS A 247 -21.36 -8.70 9.48
CA LYS A 247 -21.18 -10.10 9.89
C LYS A 247 -22.14 -11.03 9.14
N ALA A 248 -23.40 -10.62 8.98
CA ALA A 248 -24.36 -11.33 8.15
C ALA A 248 -24.85 -10.42 7.03
N PHE A 249 -24.80 -10.90 5.80
CA PHE A 249 -25.24 -10.15 4.63
C PHE A 249 -25.55 -11.05 3.44
N GLN A 250 -26.23 -10.45 2.46
CA GLN A 250 -26.51 -11.05 1.16
C GLN A 250 -26.00 -10.14 0.05
N ILE A 251 -25.60 -10.75 -1.08
CA ILE A 251 -25.56 -10.04 -2.36
C ILE A 251 -26.85 -10.40 -3.09
N GLN A 252 -27.55 -9.40 -3.60
CA GLN A 252 -28.80 -9.58 -4.31
C GLN A 252 -28.78 -8.84 -5.64
N VAL A 253 -29.50 -9.38 -6.62
CA VAL A 253 -29.71 -8.77 -7.94
C VAL A 253 -31.19 -8.41 -8.14
N SER A 254 -31.46 -7.41 -8.98
CA SER A 254 -32.81 -6.99 -9.34
C SER A 254 -32.84 -6.39 -10.75
N ASN A 255 -33.97 -6.50 -11.45
CA ASN A 255 -34.19 -5.80 -12.72
C ASN A 255 -34.90 -4.45 -12.56
N ASP A 256 -35.59 -4.22 -11.44
CA ASP A 256 -36.51 -3.09 -11.22
C ASP A 256 -36.24 -2.32 -9.91
N HIS A 257 -35.15 -2.63 -9.22
CA HIS A 257 -34.74 -2.07 -7.92
C HIS A 257 -35.72 -2.33 -6.76
N THR A 258 -36.76 -3.13 -6.98
CA THR A 258 -37.84 -3.40 -6.03
C THR A 258 -37.91 -4.87 -5.65
N ASN A 259 -37.86 -5.76 -6.65
CA ASN A 259 -37.89 -7.20 -6.49
C ASN A 259 -36.46 -7.75 -6.52
N TRP A 260 -36.01 -8.32 -5.40
CA TRP A 260 -34.62 -8.72 -5.19
C TRP A 260 -34.47 -10.22 -5.04
N THR A 261 -33.48 -10.78 -5.72
CA THR A 261 -33.12 -12.20 -5.65
C THR A 261 -31.71 -12.36 -5.06
N PRO A 262 -31.52 -13.10 -3.95
CA PRO A 262 -30.20 -13.38 -3.42
C PRO A 262 -29.37 -14.26 -4.36
N VAL A 263 -28.12 -13.85 -4.59
CA VAL A 263 -27.11 -14.62 -5.35
C VAL A 263 -25.92 -15.04 -4.48
N TYR A 264 -25.85 -14.53 -3.25
CA TYR A 264 -24.92 -14.93 -2.21
C TYR A 264 -25.51 -14.66 -0.82
N SER A 265 -25.13 -15.44 0.18
CA SER A 265 -25.51 -15.21 1.58
C SER A 265 -24.44 -15.74 2.53
N THR A 266 -24.20 -15.01 3.62
CA THR A 266 -23.33 -15.45 4.72
C THR A 266 -23.82 -14.91 6.05
N THR A 267 -23.52 -15.63 7.14
CA THR A 267 -23.71 -15.20 8.53
C THR A 267 -22.38 -15.06 9.29
N ALA A 268 -21.26 -15.31 8.60
CA ALA A 268 -19.92 -15.34 9.16
C ALA A 268 -18.94 -14.48 8.35
N GLY A 269 -19.39 -13.30 7.90
CA GLY A 269 -18.57 -12.29 7.25
C GLY A 269 -17.34 -11.93 8.09
N THR A 270 -16.21 -11.76 7.43
CA THR A 270 -14.89 -11.56 8.06
C THR A 270 -14.41 -10.10 8.02
N GLY A 271 -15.11 -9.22 7.29
CA GLY A 271 -14.65 -7.86 7.01
C GLY A 271 -13.49 -7.83 6.02
N PHE A 272 -12.73 -6.72 6.03
CA PHE A 272 -11.61 -6.46 5.12
C PHE A 272 -11.98 -6.65 3.63
N LYS A 273 -11.06 -7.17 2.82
CA LYS A 273 -11.34 -7.50 1.42
C LYS A 273 -12.01 -8.87 1.32
N GLN A 274 -13.16 -8.93 0.68
CA GLN A 274 -13.84 -10.17 0.33
C GLN A 274 -14.11 -10.20 -1.16
N THR A 275 -13.61 -11.23 -1.85
CA THR A 275 -13.98 -11.51 -3.24
C THR A 275 -14.95 -12.68 -3.27
N LEU A 276 -16.10 -12.48 -3.91
CA LEU A 276 -17.22 -13.41 -3.95
C LEU A 276 -17.47 -13.80 -5.40
N THR A 277 -17.39 -15.10 -5.70
CA THR A 277 -17.93 -15.65 -6.95
C THR A 277 -19.45 -15.73 -6.81
N VAL A 278 -20.18 -15.10 -7.72
CA VAL A 278 -21.64 -15.07 -7.73
C VAL A 278 -22.16 -15.41 -9.13
N SER A 279 -23.42 -15.79 -9.24
CA SER A 279 -24.08 -15.97 -10.53
C SER A 279 -25.49 -15.44 -10.45
N GLY A 280 -25.83 -14.51 -11.34
CA GLY A 280 -27.17 -13.97 -11.45
C GLY A 280 -27.28 -12.88 -12.49
N THR A 281 -28.52 -12.60 -12.91
CA THR A 281 -28.82 -11.59 -13.91
C THR A 281 -29.60 -10.45 -13.27
N GLY A 282 -29.19 -9.21 -13.53
CA GLY A 282 -29.91 -8.03 -13.04
C GLY A 282 -29.33 -6.73 -13.55
N ARG A 283 -30.12 -5.66 -13.48
CA ARG A 283 -29.65 -4.28 -13.70
C ARG A 283 -29.09 -3.67 -12.41
N TYR A 284 -29.65 -4.04 -11.27
CA TYR A 284 -29.26 -3.54 -9.97
C TYR A 284 -28.61 -4.65 -9.17
N VAL A 285 -27.56 -4.31 -8.42
CA VAL A 285 -26.90 -5.22 -7.48
C VAL A 285 -26.80 -4.52 -6.13
N ARG A 286 -27.11 -5.21 -5.03
CA ARG A 286 -26.98 -4.65 -3.68
C ARG A 286 -26.30 -5.58 -2.70
N MET A 287 -25.56 -4.98 -1.78
CA MET A 287 -25.19 -5.57 -0.51
C MET A 287 -26.34 -5.29 0.46
N TYR A 288 -26.91 -6.34 1.05
CA TYR A 288 -28.00 -6.28 2.02
C TYR A 288 -27.51 -6.87 3.35
N GLY A 289 -27.07 -6.01 4.26
CA GLY A 289 -26.53 -6.36 5.57
C GLY A 289 -27.66 -6.61 6.57
N THR A 290 -27.66 -7.78 7.18
CA THR A 290 -28.67 -8.22 8.15
C THR A 290 -28.14 -8.31 9.58
N GLN A 291 -26.82 -8.25 9.77
CA GLN A 291 -26.20 -8.15 11.08
C GLN A 291 -24.84 -7.46 10.98
N ARG A 292 -24.65 -6.39 11.76
CA ARG A 292 -23.34 -5.72 11.92
C ARG A 292 -22.37 -6.54 12.74
N ALA A 293 -21.08 -6.40 12.44
CA ALA A 293 -20.01 -7.02 13.23
C ALA A 293 -19.54 -6.18 14.42
N THR A 294 -19.83 -4.87 14.39
CA THR A 294 -19.44 -3.91 15.44
C THR A 294 -20.67 -3.11 15.89
N PRO A 295 -20.58 -2.31 16.98
CA PRO A 295 -21.65 -1.37 17.35
C PRO A 295 -21.90 -0.25 16.32
N TYR A 296 -20.96 -0.03 15.40
CA TYR A 296 -21.06 0.94 14.32
C TYR A 296 -21.87 0.38 13.15
N GLY A 297 -22.28 1.26 12.23
CA GLY A 297 -23.04 0.91 11.02
C GLY A 297 -22.31 0.03 10.00
N TYR A 298 -22.72 0.12 8.74
CA TYR A 298 -22.05 -0.54 7.62
C TYR A 298 -21.23 0.47 6.85
N SER A 299 -20.02 0.09 6.41
CA SER A 299 -19.15 0.95 5.63
C SER A 299 -18.27 0.16 4.66
N LEU A 300 -18.18 0.64 3.41
CA LEU A 300 -17.43 0.03 2.32
C LEU A 300 -16.57 1.09 1.64
N TRP A 301 -15.25 0.88 1.59
CA TRP A 301 -14.35 1.63 0.72
C TRP A 301 -14.66 1.31 -0.74
N GLU A 302 -14.93 0.04 -1.06
CA GLU A 302 -15.26 -0.37 -2.42
C GLU A 302 -16.33 -1.46 -2.44
N PHE A 303 -17.21 -1.39 -3.43
CA PHE A 303 -18.18 -2.41 -3.82
C PHE A 303 -18.11 -2.60 -5.34
N GLN A 304 -17.22 -3.48 -5.76
CA GLN A 304 -16.95 -3.74 -7.16
C GLN A 304 -17.83 -4.89 -7.66
N VAL A 305 -18.57 -4.65 -8.74
CA VAL A 305 -19.41 -5.65 -9.40
C VAL A 305 -18.83 -5.94 -10.77
N TYR A 306 -18.52 -7.19 -11.05
CA TYR A 306 -17.95 -7.65 -12.30
C TYR A 306 -18.91 -8.58 -13.04
N GLY A 307 -18.83 -8.54 -14.37
CA GLY A 307 -19.71 -9.32 -15.22
C GLY A 307 -19.63 -8.96 -16.70
N THR A 308 -20.63 -9.42 -17.45
CA THR A 308 -20.83 -9.11 -18.88
C THR A 308 -22.17 -8.42 -19.11
N GLY A 309 -22.29 -7.61 -20.16
CA GLY A 309 -23.46 -6.77 -20.38
C GLY A 309 -23.42 -5.46 -19.57
N GLY A 310 -24.59 -4.97 -19.17
CA GLY A 310 -24.69 -3.63 -18.55
C GLY A 310 -24.30 -2.52 -19.52
N ALA A 311 -24.05 -1.32 -18.98
CA ALA A 311 -23.53 -0.17 -19.76
C ALA A 311 -22.24 0.42 -19.16
N PRO A 312 -21.22 -0.40 -18.85
CA PRO A 312 -20.11 -0.04 -17.97
C PRO A 312 -19.36 1.22 -18.41
N ASN A 313 -18.97 2.04 -17.45
CA ASN A 313 -18.00 3.10 -17.67
C ASN A 313 -16.60 2.47 -17.74
N THR A 314 -15.68 3.06 -18.50
CA THR A 314 -14.30 2.58 -18.56
C THR A 314 -13.54 3.16 -17.37
N PRO A 315 -13.00 2.33 -16.45
CA PRO A 315 -12.10 2.82 -15.41
C PRO A 315 -10.88 3.48 -16.06
N PRO A 316 -10.30 4.53 -15.46
CA PRO A 316 -9.04 5.07 -15.92
C PRO A 316 -8.02 3.92 -15.97
N PRO A 317 -7.22 3.84 -17.05
CA PRO A 317 -6.18 2.83 -17.13
C PRO A 317 -5.27 2.99 -15.92
N LEU A 318 -4.88 1.88 -15.32
CA LEU A 318 -3.77 1.94 -14.37
C LEU A 318 -2.57 2.52 -15.14
N PRO A 319 -1.91 3.58 -14.61
CA PRO A 319 -0.68 4.04 -15.21
C PRO A 319 0.28 2.86 -15.40
N PRO A 320 1.04 2.82 -16.51
CA PRO A 320 2.00 1.75 -16.73
C PRO A 320 2.95 1.64 -15.53
N ASP A 321 3.34 0.41 -15.19
CA ASP A 321 4.33 0.18 -14.14
C ASP A 321 5.52 1.11 -14.35
N PRO A 322 6.06 1.72 -13.28
CA PRO A 322 7.22 2.59 -13.40
C PRO A 322 8.33 1.81 -14.13
N ALA A 323 8.89 2.43 -15.17
CA ALA A 323 9.90 1.81 -16.02
C ALA A 323 11.03 1.18 -15.19
N ASN A 324 11.49 0.00 -15.60
CA ASN A 324 12.68 -0.65 -15.05
C ASN A 324 13.73 -0.79 -16.17
N PRO A 325 14.86 -0.07 -16.11
CA PRO A 325 15.29 0.82 -15.04
C PRO A 325 14.47 2.12 -14.96
N PRO A 326 14.40 2.76 -13.77
CA PRO A 326 13.69 4.03 -13.61
C PRO A 326 14.32 5.12 -14.47
N ARG A 327 13.48 6.02 -15.00
CA ARG A 327 13.91 7.23 -15.73
C ARG A 327 13.57 8.48 -14.92
N ILE A 328 14.44 9.47 -14.98
CA ILE A 328 14.19 10.78 -14.37
C ILE A 328 13.12 11.50 -15.22
N VAL A 329 12.04 11.93 -14.56
CA VAL A 329 10.96 12.73 -15.18
C VAL A 329 10.90 14.16 -14.65
N TRP A 330 11.52 14.41 -13.51
CA TRP A 330 11.65 15.72 -12.88
C TRP A 330 12.83 15.69 -11.90
N GLN A 331 13.56 16.80 -11.78
CA GLN A 331 14.66 16.96 -10.83
C GLN A 331 14.92 18.43 -10.53
N ASP A 332 15.49 18.69 -9.36
CA ASP A 332 16.09 19.98 -9.03
C ASP A 332 17.35 19.80 -8.20
N GLU A 333 18.50 20.12 -8.80
CA GLU A 333 19.83 19.93 -8.21
C GLU A 333 20.36 21.22 -7.56
N PHE A 334 19.55 22.28 -7.50
CA PHE A 334 19.84 23.53 -6.78
C PHE A 334 21.18 24.21 -7.14
N ASN A 335 21.61 24.08 -8.41
CA ASN A 335 22.91 24.56 -8.91
C ASN A 335 22.95 26.07 -9.24
N THR A 336 21.97 26.86 -8.81
CA THR A 336 21.96 28.30 -9.08
C THR A 336 22.87 29.07 -8.11
N PRO A 337 23.34 30.28 -8.46
CA PRO A 337 24.26 31.06 -7.63
C PRO A 337 23.76 31.30 -6.20
N ALA A 338 24.70 31.50 -5.27
CA ALA A 338 24.39 31.78 -3.87
C ALA A 338 23.42 32.97 -3.72
N GLY A 339 22.45 32.84 -2.83
CA GLY A 339 21.44 33.87 -2.56
C GLY A 339 20.26 33.89 -3.55
N THR A 340 20.29 33.11 -4.63
CA THR A 340 19.14 32.97 -5.52
C THR A 340 18.00 32.24 -4.83
N LYS A 341 16.76 32.65 -5.13
CA LYS A 341 15.54 32.02 -4.61
C LYS A 341 15.24 30.71 -5.38
N PRO A 342 14.42 29.81 -4.81
CA PRO A 342 13.92 28.63 -5.54
C PRO A 342 13.30 28.99 -6.89
N ASP A 343 13.51 28.14 -7.90
CA ASP A 343 12.97 28.33 -9.25
C ASP A 343 11.43 28.37 -9.19
N PRO A 344 10.79 29.51 -9.51
CA PRO A 344 9.33 29.63 -9.46
C PRO A 344 8.63 28.80 -10.52
N ALA A 345 9.33 28.26 -11.54
CA ALA A 345 8.76 27.28 -12.46
C ALA A 345 8.61 25.89 -11.83
N LYS A 346 9.34 25.60 -10.76
CA LYS A 346 9.34 24.29 -10.06
C LYS A 346 8.70 24.35 -8.68
N TRP A 347 8.85 25.47 -7.98
CA TRP A 347 8.47 25.59 -6.57
C TRP A 347 7.52 26.76 -6.31
N THR A 348 6.56 26.54 -5.43
CA THR A 348 5.63 27.51 -4.89
C THR A 348 5.97 27.73 -3.41
N ALA A 349 6.21 28.97 -2.99
CA ALA A 349 6.23 29.33 -1.57
C ALA A 349 4.84 29.16 -0.97
N ASP A 350 4.80 28.78 0.30
CA ASP A 350 3.54 28.58 1.03
C ASP A 350 3.58 29.38 2.35
N PRO A 351 3.46 30.71 2.25
CA PRO A 351 3.64 31.62 3.38
C PRO A 351 2.43 31.64 4.32
N GLY A 352 2.66 31.95 5.59
CA GLY A 352 1.63 32.03 6.62
C GLY A 352 1.99 31.28 7.89
N THR A 353 1.03 31.16 8.79
CA THR A 353 1.17 30.39 10.03
C THR A 353 0.93 28.90 9.75
N GLY A 354 1.67 28.04 10.44
CA GLY A 354 1.56 26.59 10.30
C GLY A 354 0.30 25.98 10.93
N PRO A 355 -0.12 24.78 10.49
CA PRO A 355 -1.32 24.12 11.01
C PRO A 355 -1.11 23.42 12.37
N ASN A 356 0.14 23.23 12.83
CA ASN A 356 0.46 22.36 13.96
C ASN A 356 0.81 23.08 15.26
N ASN A 357 0.22 24.26 15.52
CA ASN A 357 0.61 25.14 16.62
C ASN A 357 2.11 25.47 16.59
N GLU A 358 2.60 25.80 15.39
CA GLU A 358 3.98 26.18 15.09
C GLU A 358 4.22 27.65 15.52
N LEU A 359 5.44 27.97 15.98
CA LEU A 359 5.78 29.30 16.52
C LEU A 359 6.32 30.28 15.47
N GLU A 360 6.47 29.82 14.23
CA GLU A 360 6.99 30.57 13.11
C GLU A 360 5.92 31.09 12.15
N TYR A 361 6.31 32.12 11.42
CA TYR A 361 5.69 32.52 10.17
C TYR A 361 6.51 32.00 8.98
N TYR A 362 5.91 31.23 8.09
CA TYR A 362 6.53 30.85 6.83
C TYR A 362 6.57 32.03 5.87
N THR A 363 7.74 32.32 5.32
CA THR A 363 7.96 33.49 4.45
C THR A 363 7.80 33.15 2.97
N ASN A 364 7.66 34.19 2.16
CA ASN A 364 7.68 34.07 0.70
C ASN A 364 9.12 33.92 0.19
N HIS A 365 9.75 32.79 0.52
CA HIS A 365 11.15 32.44 0.24
C HIS A 365 12.22 33.33 0.89
N ASP A 366 11.91 34.22 1.85
CA ASP A 366 12.95 34.99 2.55
C ASP A 366 13.88 34.10 3.40
N ASN A 367 13.38 32.94 3.80
CA ASN A 367 14.09 31.90 4.53
C ASN A 367 14.58 30.76 3.61
N ALA A 368 14.49 30.90 2.28
CA ALA A 368 14.92 29.90 1.32
C ALA A 368 15.83 30.51 0.24
N SER A 369 17.04 29.96 0.09
CA SER A 369 17.98 30.38 -0.96
C SER A 369 19.01 29.32 -1.26
N MET A 370 19.60 29.35 -2.46
CA MET A 370 20.72 28.47 -2.78
C MET A 370 22.01 28.95 -2.10
N ASP A 371 22.88 28.01 -1.76
CA ASP A 371 24.21 28.30 -1.19
C ASP A 371 25.31 28.48 -2.26
N GLY A 372 24.99 28.22 -3.53
CA GLY A 372 25.94 28.23 -4.64
C GLY A 372 26.84 26.98 -4.71
N ALA A 373 26.59 25.96 -3.88
CA ALA A 373 27.29 24.69 -3.84
C ALA A 373 26.37 23.50 -4.16
N GLY A 374 25.23 23.74 -4.81
CA GLY A 374 24.27 22.70 -5.19
C GLY A 374 23.28 22.34 -4.08
N HIS A 375 23.02 23.24 -3.13
CA HIS A 375 22.03 23.00 -2.08
C HIS A 375 21.04 24.16 -1.94
N LEU A 376 19.77 23.79 -1.76
CA LEU A 376 18.77 24.65 -1.18
C LEU A 376 18.97 24.74 0.33
N VAL A 377 19.11 25.96 0.85
CA VAL A 377 19.14 26.24 2.29
C VAL A 377 17.79 26.78 2.72
N MET A 378 17.13 26.07 3.65
CA MET A 378 15.94 26.53 4.36
C MET A 378 16.33 26.85 5.80
N GLU A 379 16.21 28.12 6.19
CA GLU A 379 16.75 28.64 7.44
C GLU A 379 15.63 29.12 8.37
N ALA A 380 15.48 28.48 9.53
CA ALA A 380 14.67 29.01 10.61
C ALA A 380 15.43 30.15 11.33
N ARG A 381 14.80 31.31 11.49
CA ARG A 381 15.41 32.50 12.12
C ARG A 381 14.56 32.98 13.29
N LYS A 382 15.23 33.41 14.37
CA LYS A 382 14.57 34.16 15.45
C LYS A 382 14.34 35.59 14.98
N GLN A 383 13.16 35.84 14.42
CA GLN A 383 12.78 37.10 13.83
C GLN A 383 11.27 37.28 14.04
N ALA A 384 10.89 38.33 14.76
CA ALA A 384 9.49 38.65 14.96
C ALA A 384 8.85 39.10 13.63
N THR A 385 7.60 38.69 13.39
CA THR A 385 6.80 39.13 12.25
C THR A 385 5.61 39.95 12.77
N PRO A 386 5.71 41.30 12.86
CA PRO A 386 4.65 42.13 13.40
C PRO A 386 3.30 41.93 12.68
N GLY A 387 2.20 41.96 13.44
CA GLY A 387 0.84 41.79 12.89
C GLY A 387 0.43 40.33 12.62
N THR A 388 1.27 39.36 12.96
CA THR A 388 0.93 37.92 12.90
C THR A 388 0.43 37.39 14.24
N SER A 389 -0.32 36.29 14.19
CA SER A 389 -0.81 35.56 15.37
C SER A 389 -0.27 34.13 15.34
N CYS A 390 0.58 33.79 16.31
CA CYS A 390 1.07 32.45 16.56
C CYS A 390 0.60 31.98 17.96
N PRO A 391 0.66 30.67 18.27
CA PRO A 391 0.52 30.21 19.64
C PRO A 391 1.46 30.96 20.58
N THR A 392 1.05 31.13 21.82
CA THR A 392 1.86 31.83 22.83
C THR A 392 3.22 31.16 22.96
N ASP A 393 4.27 31.90 22.60
CA ASP A 393 5.64 31.43 22.76
C ASP A 393 5.95 31.24 24.26
N PRO A 394 6.27 30.02 24.73
CA PRO A 394 6.52 29.77 26.13
C PRO A 394 7.76 30.48 26.68
N LEU A 395 8.67 30.95 25.81
CA LEU A 395 9.88 31.66 26.23
C LEU A 395 9.66 33.17 26.39
N THR A 396 8.80 33.76 25.58
CA THR A 396 8.60 35.23 25.55
C THR A 396 7.22 35.67 26.04
N GLY A 397 6.25 34.76 26.12
CA GLY A 397 4.85 35.07 26.39
C GLY A 397 4.13 35.76 25.23
N SER A 398 4.77 35.89 24.07
CA SER A 398 4.24 36.61 22.91
C SER A 398 3.26 35.74 22.11
N GLY A 399 2.13 36.33 21.70
CA GLY A 399 1.22 35.74 20.70
C GLY A 399 1.57 36.15 19.26
N THR A 400 2.62 36.95 19.05
CA THR A 400 3.13 37.27 17.71
C THR A 400 4.17 36.23 17.31
N CYS A 401 4.20 35.81 16.05
CA CYS A 401 5.20 34.86 15.57
C CYS A 401 6.62 35.42 15.80
N GLN A 402 7.40 34.74 16.63
CA GLN A 402 8.75 35.15 17.04
C GLN A 402 9.85 34.55 16.15
N TYR A 403 9.45 33.66 15.24
CA TYR A 403 10.34 32.96 14.34
C TYR A 403 9.83 33.11 12.90
N THR A 404 10.76 33.03 11.94
CA THR A 404 10.44 32.89 10.52
C THR A 404 11.08 31.63 9.98
N SER A 405 10.45 31.01 8.99
CA SER A 405 11.02 29.86 8.29
C SER A 405 10.48 29.71 6.87
N ALA A 406 10.80 28.61 6.20
CA ALA A 406 10.37 28.30 4.84
C ALA A 406 9.48 27.06 4.77
N ARG A 407 8.42 27.16 3.96
CA ARG A 407 7.57 26.06 3.48
C ARG A 407 7.37 26.25 1.98
N MET A 408 7.50 25.17 1.22
CA MET A 408 7.35 25.20 -0.23
C MET A 408 6.89 23.87 -0.78
N ASN A 409 6.25 23.90 -1.95
CA ASN A 409 5.70 22.72 -2.61
C ASN A 409 5.74 22.84 -4.14
N THR A 410 5.43 21.75 -4.83
CA THR A 410 5.39 21.65 -6.31
C THR A 410 3.98 21.84 -6.88
N GLY A 411 3.03 22.35 -6.07
CA GLY A 411 1.62 22.50 -6.44
C GLY A 411 1.42 23.32 -7.71
N ASN A 412 0.56 22.83 -8.60
CA ASN A 412 0.28 23.37 -9.94
C ASN A 412 1.50 23.41 -10.89
N LYS A 413 2.60 22.70 -10.57
CA LYS A 413 3.84 22.72 -11.37
C LYS A 413 4.29 21.31 -11.76
N PHE A 414 4.35 20.42 -10.78
CA PHE A 414 4.72 19.03 -11.00
C PHE A 414 3.98 18.10 -10.05
N GLU A 415 3.43 17.03 -10.62
CA GLU A 415 2.76 15.98 -9.88
C GLU A 415 2.92 14.65 -10.62
N PHE A 416 2.83 13.54 -9.88
CA PHE A 416 2.94 12.21 -10.46
C PHE A 416 2.10 11.19 -9.68
N THR A 417 1.54 10.19 -10.36
CA THR A 417 0.71 9.15 -9.71
C THR A 417 1.54 8.00 -9.18
N TYR A 418 2.48 7.47 -9.97
CA TYR A 418 3.38 6.39 -9.55
C TYR A 418 4.81 6.74 -9.91
N GLY A 419 5.74 6.40 -9.03
CA GLY A 419 7.15 6.68 -9.25
C GLY A 419 7.96 6.59 -7.97
N LYS A 420 9.17 7.12 -8.05
CA LYS A 420 10.10 7.23 -6.93
C LYS A 420 10.52 8.69 -6.84
N ILE A 421 10.45 9.24 -5.63
CA ILE A 421 11.05 10.52 -5.31
C ILE A 421 12.20 10.29 -4.35
N GLU A 422 13.30 11.00 -4.56
CA GLU A 422 14.48 10.95 -3.68
C GLU A 422 14.91 12.37 -3.37
N ALA A 423 15.33 12.60 -2.13
CA ALA A 423 15.95 13.84 -1.71
C ALA A 423 17.15 13.53 -0.82
N ARG A 424 18.21 14.32 -0.96
CA ARG A 424 19.34 14.31 -0.02
C ARG A 424 19.18 15.50 0.92
N VAL A 425 18.84 15.22 2.18
CA VAL A 425 18.49 16.27 3.15
C VAL A 425 19.50 16.28 4.29
N LYS A 426 19.96 17.47 4.67
CA LYS A 426 20.74 17.72 5.90
C LYS A 426 19.86 18.48 6.87
N VAL A 427 19.73 17.97 8.10
CA VAL A 427 18.84 18.53 9.12
C VAL A 427 19.62 19.19 10.27
N PRO A 428 19.13 20.30 10.85
CA PRO A 428 19.75 20.93 12.01
C PRO A 428 19.42 20.20 13.32
N LYS A 429 20.34 20.26 14.29
CA LYS A 429 20.08 19.83 15.67
C LYS A 429 19.62 21.03 16.49
N GLY A 430 18.54 20.87 17.26
CA GLY A 430 18.01 21.91 18.13
C GLY A 430 16.62 21.58 18.66
N ASN A 431 16.34 21.99 19.89
CA ASN A 431 14.98 21.87 20.44
C ASN A 431 14.04 22.80 19.67
N GLY A 432 12.83 22.30 19.40
CA GLY A 432 11.82 23.01 18.63
C GLY A 432 11.97 22.86 17.11
N LEU A 433 13.08 22.39 16.55
CA LEU A 433 13.18 22.21 15.10
C LEU A 433 12.46 20.94 14.64
N TRP A 434 11.68 21.02 13.56
CA TRP A 434 11.00 19.87 12.95
C TRP A 434 11.02 19.95 11.41
N PRO A 435 12.20 19.80 10.78
CA PRO A 435 12.29 19.72 9.32
C PRO A 435 11.54 18.50 8.77
N ALA A 436 10.86 18.70 7.65
CA ALA A 436 10.12 17.66 6.96
C ALA A 436 10.25 17.71 5.43
N PHE A 437 10.12 16.53 4.83
CA PHE A 437 9.96 16.32 3.40
C PHE A 437 8.88 15.27 3.18
N TRP A 438 7.82 15.64 2.48
CA TRP A 438 6.62 14.81 2.35
C TRP A 438 5.99 14.97 0.98
N MET A 439 5.02 14.11 0.69
CA MET A 439 4.15 14.19 -0.47
C MET A 439 2.69 14.29 -0.04
N MET A 440 1.89 14.98 -0.85
CA MET A 440 0.46 15.15 -0.61
C MET A 440 -0.31 15.08 -1.93
N GLY A 441 -1.54 14.54 -1.93
CA GLY A 441 -2.38 14.48 -3.13
C GLY A 441 -2.62 15.87 -3.74
N ALA A 442 -2.52 15.96 -5.07
CA ALA A 442 -2.66 17.21 -5.81
C ALA A 442 -4.06 17.81 -5.70
N ASP A 443 -5.08 16.95 -5.63
CA ASP A 443 -6.49 17.28 -5.44
C ASP A 443 -6.80 18.00 -4.12
N PHE A 444 -5.83 18.08 -3.20
CA PHE A 444 -5.88 19.02 -2.07
C PHE A 444 -6.10 20.48 -2.53
N LEU A 445 -5.47 20.88 -3.64
CA LEU A 445 -5.61 22.23 -4.19
C LEU A 445 -6.98 22.46 -4.84
N ASP A 446 -7.68 21.38 -5.21
CA ASP A 446 -9.04 21.40 -5.75
C ASP A 446 -10.11 21.36 -4.64
N GLY A 447 -9.69 21.43 -3.37
CA GLY A 447 -10.58 21.49 -2.21
C GLY A 447 -10.84 20.15 -1.54
N ARG A 448 -10.18 19.05 -1.96
CA ARG A 448 -10.25 17.78 -1.22
C ARG A 448 -9.54 17.92 0.13
N PRO A 449 -10.23 17.75 1.26
CA PRO A 449 -9.64 17.98 2.56
C PRO A 449 -8.73 16.83 2.97
N TRP A 450 -7.72 17.17 3.77
CA TRP A 450 -6.93 16.18 4.50
C TRP A 450 -7.81 15.45 5.53
N PRO A 451 -7.64 14.12 5.72
CA PRO A 451 -6.64 13.23 5.13
C PRO A 451 -7.10 12.53 3.83
N TYR A 452 -8.22 12.95 3.22
CA TYR A 452 -8.83 12.25 2.09
C TYR A 452 -8.00 12.37 0.81
N ASN A 453 -7.19 13.42 0.67
CA ASN A 453 -6.24 13.58 -0.43
C ASN A 453 -4.93 12.77 -0.23
N GLY A 454 -4.77 12.09 0.91
CA GLY A 454 -3.59 11.28 1.24
C GLY A 454 -2.30 12.09 1.46
N GLU A 455 -1.43 11.53 2.30
CA GLU A 455 -0.12 12.11 2.61
C GLU A 455 0.92 11.02 2.87
N VAL A 456 2.16 11.26 2.42
CA VAL A 456 3.31 10.40 2.69
C VAL A 456 4.44 11.25 3.24
N ASP A 457 4.67 11.15 4.54
CA ASP A 457 5.83 11.72 5.21
C ASP A 457 7.06 10.86 4.88
N ILE A 458 7.93 11.37 4.02
CA ILE A 458 9.15 10.67 3.63
C ILE A 458 10.20 10.86 4.72
N LEU A 459 10.33 12.08 5.23
CA LEU A 459 11.23 12.44 6.30
C LEU A 459 10.55 13.41 7.24
N GLU A 460 10.53 13.07 8.52
CA GLU A 460 10.29 13.98 9.62
C GLU A 460 11.38 13.75 10.68
N VAL A 461 12.10 14.80 11.05
CA VAL A 461 13.13 14.71 12.09
C VAL A 461 12.82 15.70 13.20
N LEU A 462 12.74 15.21 14.43
CA LEU A 462 12.68 16.07 15.60
C LEU A 462 14.10 16.52 15.94
N GLY A 463 14.40 17.80 15.87
CA GLY A 463 15.76 18.34 16.02
C GLY A 463 16.45 18.02 17.36
N LYS A 464 15.68 17.60 18.38
CA LYS A 464 16.21 17.06 19.64
C LYS A 464 16.93 15.71 19.46
N ASP A 465 16.54 14.92 18.46
CA ASP A 465 17.13 13.63 18.09
C ASP A 465 17.24 13.50 16.57
N VAL A 466 18.35 14.01 16.03
CA VAL A 466 18.66 13.95 14.60
C VAL A 466 19.08 12.56 14.10
N LYS A 467 19.12 11.55 14.98
CA LYS A 467 19.45 10.16 14.59
C LYS A 467 18.21 9.35 14.23
N THR A 468 17.03 9.88 14.51
CA THR A 468 15.75 9.25 14.24
C THR A 468 14.99 10.06 13.19
N SER A 469 14.62 9.41 12.10
CA SER A 469 13.67 9.94 11.12
C SER A 469 12.39 9.14 11.21
N TYR A 470 11.26 9.82 11.21
CA TYR A 470 9.94 9.20 11.09
C TYR A 470 9.51 9.25 9.62
N SER A 471 8.78 8.22 9.22
CA SER A 471 8.15 8.12 7.90
C SER A 471 6.76 7.52 8.09
N THR A 472 5.74 8.21 7.61
CA THR A 472 4.35 7.93 7.95
C THR A 472 3.48 8.04 6.70
N VAL A 473 2.47 7.20 6.57
CA VAL A 473 1.38 7.41 5.59
C VAL A 473 0.14 7.84 6.33
N HIS A 474 -0.54 8.87 5.81
CA HIS A 474 -1.85 9.29 6.28
C HIS A 474 -2.92 9.03 5.23
N ALA A 475 -4.01 8.44 5.68
CA ALA A 475 -5.24 8.19 4.94
C ALA A 475 -6.44 8.33 5.90
N PRO A 476 -7.69 8.35 5.41
CA PRO A 476 -8.85 8.52 6.28
C PRO A 476 -8.97 7.46 7.40
N ALA A 477 -8.47 6.25 7.17
CA ALA A 477 -8.44 5.20 8.19
C ALA A 477 -7.32 5.35 9.24
N TYR A 478 -6.24 6.09 8.95
CA TYR A 478 -5.07 6.24 9.81
C TYR A 478 -4.37 7.58 9.51
N ASN A 479 -4.48 8.55 10.41
CA ASN A 479 -3.99 9.92 10.17
C ASN A 479 -3.60 10.64 11.47
N GLY A 480 -2.89 11.77 11.33
CA GLY A 480 -2.42 12.58 12.45
C GLY A 480 -1.43 11.80 13.31
N GLY A 481 -1.58 11.89 14.64
CA GLY A 481 -0.76 11.10 15.57
C GLY A 481 -0.95 9.58 15.48
N GLY A 482 -1.91 9.10 14.67
CA GLY A 482 -2.20 7.69 14.42
C GLY A 482 -1.93 7.25 12.97
N GLY A 483 -1.14 8.00 12.20
CA GLY A 483 -0.69 7.58 10.87
C GLY A 483 0.08 6.24 10.91
N SER A 484 0.09 5.54 9.79
CA SER A 484 0.76 4.23 9.70
C SER A 484 2.25 4.42 9.44
N GLU A 485 3.11 3.99 10.36
CA GLU A 485 4.56 4.04 10.17
C GLU A 485 4.98 3.16 8.99
N LEU A 486 5.77 3.71 8.08
CA LEU A 486 6.40 2.94 7.02
C LEU A 486 7.52 2.08 7.62
N PRO A 487 7.74 0.84 7.13
CA PRO A 487 8.87 0.04 7.56
C PRO A 487 10.17 0.79 7.23
N THR A 488 10.82 1.38 8.23
CA THR A 488 12.14 2.00 8.05
C THR A 488 13.20 0.90 8.00
N SER A 489 13.97 0.81 6.92
CA SER A 489 15.26 0.11 6.95
C SER A 489 16.27 0.98 7.71
N SER A 490 16.18 1.03 9.04
CA SER A 490 17.09 1.82 9.86
C SER A 490 18.14 0.91 10.51
N ARG A 491 19.42 1.15 10.19
CA ARG A 491 20.55 1.03 11.12
C ARG A 491 21.80 1.75 10.59
N GLY A 492 22.11 2.89 11.21
CA GLY A 492 23.47 3.25 11.67
C GLY A 492 24.52 3.77 10.68
N THR A 493 24.38 4.98 10.16
CA THR A 493 25.45 6.00 9.89
C THR A 493 24.77 7.29 9.36
N PRO A 494 25.41 8.49 9.34
CA PRO A 494 24.72 9.79 9.14
C PRO A 494 24.22 10.04 7.69
N THR A 495 24.14 9.01 6.87
CA THR A 495 23.52 8.99 5.55
C THR A 495 22.38 7.98 5.56
N THR A 496 21.25 8.36 6.13
CA THR A 496 20.00 7.61 6.02
C THR A 496 19.46 7.78 4.60
N ARG A 497 19.38 6.68 3.85
CA ARG A 497 18.63 6.62 2.59
C ARG A 497 17.25 6.04 2.92
N THR A 498 16.26 6.91 3.11
CA THR A 498 14.86 6.50 3.19
C THR A 498 14.30 6.46 1.77
N THR A 499 14.10 5.26 1.23
CA THR A 499 13.42 5.07 -0.06
C THR A 499 11.98 4.67 0.17
N SER A 500 11.04 5.55 -0.20
CA SER A 500 9.62 5.23 -0.20
C SER A 500 9.17 4.96 -1.63
N THR A 501 8.93 3.70 -1.98
CA THR A 501 8.19 3.32 -3.19
C THR A 501 6.73 3.16 -2.80
N CYS A 502 5.94 4.22 -2.94
CA CYS A 502 4.50 4.17 -2.68
C CYS A 502 3.76 4.94 -3.77
N GLY A 503 2.71 4.34 -4.31
CA GLY A 503 1.68 5.06 -5.04
C GLY A 503 0.77 5.78 -4.04
N PRO A 504 0.52 7.10 -4.16
CA PRO A 504 -0.55 7.80 -3.45
C PRO A 504 -1.88 7.02 -3.48
N PRO A 505 -2.65 7.04 -2.38
CA PRO A 505 -3.96 6.39 -2.34
C PRO A 505 -4.93 6.96 -3.37
N THR A 506 -4.86 8.24 -3.77
CA THR A 506 -6.00 8.91 -4.44
C THR A 506 -5.73 9.75 -5.68
N GLY A 507 -4.57 9.61 -6.34
CA GLY A 507 -4.31 10.40 -7.55
C GLY A 507 -2.86 10.81 -7.69
N THR A 508 -2.60 11.88 -8.42
CA THR A 508 -1.26 12.47 -8.54
C THR A 508 -0.84 13.09 -7.20
N ALA A 509 0.43 12.96 -6.83
CA ALA A 509 1.02 13.56 -5.63
C ALA A 509 2.01 14.67 -6.00
N ARG A 510 2.10 15.66 -5.12
CA ARG A 510 3.10 16.74 -5.17
C ARG A 510 4.09 16.59 -4.02
N ALA A 511 5.35 16.97 -4.27
CA ALA A 511 6.38 17.05 -3.25
C ALA A 511 6.31 18.38 -2.48
N SER A 512 6.60 18.32 -1.18
CA SER A 512 6.59 19.46 -0.25
C SER A 512 7.75 19.36 0.75
N SER A 513 8.23 20.50 1.23
CA SER A 513 9.30 20.58 2.23
C SER A 513 9.12 21.77 3.18
N THR A 514 9.56 21.59 4.43
CA THR A 514 9.58 22.58 5.51
C THR A 514 10.83 22.49 6.36
N ALA A 515 11.18 23.62 6.97
CA ALA A 515 11.88 23.65 8.23
C ALA A 515 10.95 24.34 9.24
N SER A 516 10.47 23.68 10.29
CA SER A 516 9.51 24.29 11.22
C SER A 516 10.08 24.49 12.63
N THR A 517 9.46 25.37 13.42
CA THR A 517 9.74 25.59 14.84
C THR A 517 8.52 25.23 15.72
N ALA A 518 8.49 24.00 16.19
CA ALA A 518 7.44 23.49 17.06
C ALA A 518 7.59 23.98 18.52
N GLY A 519 6.47 24.37 19.13
CA GLY A 519 6.36 24.56 20.58
C GLY A 519 6.48 23.22 21.34
N PRO A 520 6.69 23.25 22.67
CA PRO A 520 6.80 22.06 23.49
C PRO A 520 5.43 21.37 23.74
N SER A 521 4.77 20.83 22.71
CA SER A 521 3.75 19.77 22.82
C SER A 521 3.20 19.32 21.46
N SER A 522 3.40 18.04 21.07
CA SER A 522 2.43 17.24 20.27
C SER A 522 2.96 15.86 19.81
N ARG A 523 3.59 15.06 20.69
CA ARG A 523 3.51 13.59 20.56
C ARG A 523 3.40 12.97 21.94
N SER A 524 2.16 12.76 22.38
CA SER A 524 1.86 12.01 23.59
C SER A 524 2.15 10.53 23.34
N THR A 525 3.17 10.00 23.99
CA THR A 525 3.32 8.56 24.21
C THR A 525 2.21 8.11 25.17
N ARG A 526 1.21 7.36 24.69
CA ARG A 526 0.21 6.71 25.55
C ARG A 526 0.83 5.56 26.35
N PRO A 527 0.58 5.44 27.67
CA PRO A 527 0.53 4.15 28.35
C PRO A 527 -0.90 3.58 28.36
N ARG A 528 -0.96 2.28 28.65
CA ARG A 528 -2.09 1.35 28.52
C ARG A 528 -3.37 1.73 29.31
N SER A 529 -4.46 1.16 28.81
CA SER A 529 -5.86 1.25 29.22
C SER A 529 -6.19 1.10 30.71
N SER A 530 -7.21 1.85 31.15
CA SER A 530 -8.29 1.33 32.01
C SER A 530 -9.62 2.05 31.70
N ARG A 531 -10.72 1.33 31.93
CA ARG A 531 -12.11 1.50 31.45
C ARG A 531 -12.84 2.80 31.87
N PRO A 532 -13.97 3.15 31.21
CA PRO A 532 -14.74 4.36 31.50
C PRO A 532 -15.71 4.18 32.67
N ALA A 533 -15.85 5.22 33.49
CA ALA A 533 -16.97 5.38 34.41
C ALA A 533 -17.84 6.56 33.94
N VAL A 534 -19.10 6.22 33.68
CA VAL A 534 -20.22 7.14 33.42
C VAL A 534 -20.50 7.98 34.66
N ARG A 535 -20.73 9.29 34.49
CA ARG A 535 -21.77 10.05 35.19
C ARG A 535 -21.98 11.39 34.48
N GLY A 536 -23.17 11.58 33.94
CA GLY A 536 -23.66 12.89 33.51
C GLY A 536 -24.24 13.66 34.68
N SER A 537 -24.30 14.98 34.53
CA SER A 537 -25.48 15.77 34.88
C SER A 537 -25.39 17.13 34.17
N SER A 538 -26.40 17.40 33.36
CA SER A 538 -26.79 18.71 32.84
C SER A 538 -27.25 19.65 33.95
N THR A 539 -26.89 20.93 33.85
CA THR A 539 -27.76 22.05 34.27
C THR A 539 -27.28 23.37 33.64
N ILE A 540 -28.19 24.02 32.91
CA ILE A 540 -28.33 25.45 32.56
C ILE A 540 -29.68 25.84 33.22
N PRO A 541 -30.00 27.07 33.74
CA PRO A 541 -29.67 28.42 33.23
C PRO A 541 -29.40 29.55 34.28
N SER A 542 -29.14 30.74 33.72
CA SER A 542 -29.35 32.13 34.21
C SER A 542 -28.41 32.60 35.33
N THR A 543 -27.77 33.76 35.25
CA THR A 543 -28.15 35.08 34.69
C THR A 543 -27.12 35.70 33.77
#